data_AF-A0A7S2YX47-F1
#
_entry.id   AF-A0A7S2YX47-F1
#
_cell.length_a   1.000
_cell.length_b   1.000
_cell.length_c   1.000
_cell.angle_alpha   90.00
_cell.angle_beta   90.00
_cell.angle_gamma   90.00
#
_symmetry.space_group_name_H-M   'P 1'
#
loop_
_entity.id
_entity.type
_entity.pdbx_description
1 polymer ?
#
loop_
_entity_poly.entity_id
_entity_poly.type
_entity_poly.pdbx_seq_one_letter_code
_entity_poly.pdbx_strand_id
1 'polypeptide(L)'
;EKVTEDDLRSNGFGYRAKYIVKAASELHDLGGEPYLLSLRDHGGSHTAMQTRSTAADTEGQPQSYEEVLTALTQLTGVGRKVSACVCLFALDQHCAIPVDTHVWQIAVAHYDATLEGKTLTPRVDAAV
;
A
#
# COMPACT_ATOMS: atom_id res chain seq x y z
N GLU A 1 -13.57 13.92 17.38
CA GLU A 1 -12.56 13.91 18.46
C GLU A 1 -11.27 13.34 17.88
N LYS A 2 -10.11 14.01 18.06
CA LYS A 2 -8.84 13.51 17.53
C LYS A 2 -8.17 12.66 18.61
N VAL A 3 -7.92 11.38 18.31
CA VAL A 3 -7.20 10.46 19.21
C VAL A 3 -5.73 10.85 19.31
N THR A 4 -5.16 10.88 20.51
CA THR A 4 -3.75 11.21 20.74
C THR A 4 -2.85 9.97 20.73
N GLU A 5 -1.53 10.18 20.69
CA GLU A 5 -0.56 9.08 20.80
C GLU A 5 -0.68 8.37 22.16
N ASP A 6 -0.87 9.13 23.24
CA ASP A 6 -0.97 8.59 24.61
C ASP A 6 -2.22 7.74 24.80
N ASP A 7 -3.34 8.12 24.16
CA ASP A 7 -4.55 7.30 24.14
C ASP A 7 -4.26 5.94 23.52
N LEU A 8 -3.61 5.91 22.35
CA LEU A 8 -3.25 4.66 21.67
C LEU A 8 -2.22 3.84 22.46
N ARG A 9 -1.24 4.49 23.11
CA ARG A 9 -0.28 3.79 23.97
C ARG A 9 -0.96 3.14 25.16
N SER A 10 -1.88 3.86 25.81
CA SER A 10 -2.67 3.36 26.94
C SER A 10 -3.58 2.19 26.53
N ASN A 11 -3.95 2.11 25.25
CA ASN A 11 -4.70 1.00 24.66
C ASN A 11 -3.82 -0.13 24.07
N GLY A 12 -2.52 -0.14 24.33
CA GLY A 12 -1.64 -1.26 23.97
C GLY A 12 -1.08 -1.26 22.55
N PHE A 13 -1.24 -0.17 21.79
CA PHE A 13 -0.64 -0.06 20.44
C PHE A 13 0.90 0.09 20.47
N GLY A 14 1.49 0.31 21.65
CA GLY A 14 2.93 0.36 21.86
C GLY A 14 3.62 1.41 21.00
N TYR A 15 4.79 1.09 20.46
CA TYR A 15 5.56 2.02 19.61
C TYR A 15 4.87 2.38 18.30
N ARG A 16 3.82 1.65 17.88
CA ARG A 16 3.07 1.92 16.65
C ARG A 16 2.06 3.05 16.79
N ALA A 17 1.71 3.42 18.02
CA ALA A 17 0.83 4.56 18.30
C ALA A 17 1.31 5.83 17.56
N LYS A 18 2.62 6.12 17.63
CA LYS A 18 3.22 7.27 16.93
C LYS A 18 3.03 7.23 15.41
N TYR A 19 3.04 6.04 14.81
CA TYR A 19 2.87 5.88 13.36
C TYR A 19 1.41 6.09 12.96
N ILE A 20 0.46 5.58 13.75
CA ILE A 20 -0.96 5.73 13.48
C ILE A 20 -1.36 7.21 13.49
N VAL A 21 -0.98 7.96 14.53
CA VAL A 21 -1.30 9.39 14.62
C VAL A 21 -0.65 10.18 13.49
N LYS A 22 0.63 9.92 13.21
CA LYS A 22 1.37 10.63 12.17
C LYS A 22 0.87 10.31 10.76
N ALA A 23 0.68 9.04 10.44
CA ALA A 23 0.14 8.62 9.15
C ALA A 23 -1.29 9.12 8.92
N ALA A 24 -2.13 9.15 9.96
CA ALA A 24 -3.48 9.72 9.85
C ALA A 24 -3.45 11.23 9.57
N SER A 25 -2.53 11.98 10.19
CA SER A 25 -2.34 13.40 9.90
C SER A 25 -1.83 13.62 8.48
N GLU A 26 -0.77 12.90 8.07
CA GLU A 26 -0.21 12.98 6.72
C GLU A 26 -1.26 12.63 5.67
N LEU A 27 -2.05 11.59 5.92
CA LEU A 27 -3.14 11.19 5.02
C LEU A 27 -4.24 12.25 4.95
N HIS A 28 -4.59 12.87 6.07
CA HIS A 28 -5.57 13.96 6.09
C HIS A 28 -5.09 15.15 5.24
N ASP A 29 -3.80 15.51 5.35
CA ASP A 29 -3.18 16.59 4.58
C ASP A 29 -3.14 16.26 3.06
N LEU A 30 -3.04 14.97 2.72
CA LEU A 30 -3.13 14.48 1.33
C LEU A 30 -4.56 14.43 0.76
N GLY A 31 -5.58 14.73 1.57
CA GLY A 31 -6.99 14.72 1.15
C GLY A 31 -7.80 13.53 1.66
N GLY A 32 -7.23 12.70 2.54
CA GLY A 32 -7.96 11.69 3.31
C GLY A 32 -8.45 10.49 2.48
N GLU A 33 -9.69 10.09 2.73
CA GLU A 33 -10.34 8.98 2.02
C GLU A 33 -10.41 9.19 0.49
N PRO A 34 -10.82 10.36 -0.04
CA PRO A 34 -10.78 10.65 -1.47
C PRO A 34 -9.42 10.37 -2.12
N TYR A 35 -8.33 10.71 -1.44
CA TYR A 35 -6.98 10.42 -1.92
C TYR A 35 -6.72 8.91 -2.00
N LEU A 36 -7.04 8.13 -0.97
CA LEU A 36 -6.87 6.68 -1.01
C LEU A 36 -7.73 6.03 -2.11
N LEU A 37 -8.96 6.50 -2.30
CA LEU A 37 -9.83 5.98 -3.34
C LEU A 37 -9.31 6.32 -4.74
N SER A 38 -8.64 7.46 -4.92
CA SER A 38 -7.99 7.77 -6.19
C SER A 38 -6.86 6.79 -6.54
N LEU A 39 -6.18 6.21 -5.53
CA LEU A 39 -5.13 5.20 -5.74
C LEU A 39 -5.67 3.84 -6.18
N ARG A 40 -6.98 3.59 -6.02
CA ARG A 40 -7.64 2.36 -6.50
C ARG A 40 -7.86 2.40 -8.01
N ASP A 41 -7.91 3.59 -8.61
CA ASP A 41 -8.31 3.74 -10.02
C ASP A 41 -7.17 3.40 -10.96
N HIS A 42 -7.11 2.13 -11.29
CA HIS A 42 -6.30 1.61 -12.39
C HIS A 42 -7.19 1.69 -13.60
N GLY A 43 -6.93 2.65 -14.49
CA GLY A 43 -7.57 2.82 -15.80
C GLY A 43 -7.67 1.51 -16.60
N GLY A 44 -8.64 0.67 -16.23
CA GLY A 44 -8.62 -0.76 -16.49
C GLY A 44 -9.44 -1.62 -15.52
N SER A 45 -10.50 -1.11 -14.88
CA SER A 45 -11.59 -2.01 -14.45
C SER A 45 -12.49 -2.30 -15.64
N HIS A 46 -12.63 -3.59 -15.93
CA HIS A 46 -13.51 -4.22 -16.90
C HIS A 46 -15.02 -4.00 -16.61
N THR A 47 -15.45 -2.77 -16.37
CA THR A 47 -16.87 -2.38 -16.33
C THR A 47 -17.16 -1.26 -17.33
N ALA A 48 -16.67 -1.40 -18.57
CA ALA A 48 -17.33 -0.77 -19.71
C ALA A 48 -18.52 -1.61 -20.18
N MET A 49 -19.49 -1.84 -19.28
CA MET A 49 -20.88 -1.92 -19.72
C MET A 49 -21.52 -0.57 -19.42
N GLN A 50 -21.37 0.32 -20.40
CA GLN A 50 -22.24 1.43 -20.75
C GLN A 50 -23.07 2.08 -19.62
N THR A 51 -22.69 3.31 -19.28
CA THR A 51 -23.60 4.45 -19.46
C THR A 51 -22.80 5.71 -19.79
N ARG A 52 -23.29 6.45 -20.78
CA ARG A 52 -22.66 7.63 -21.40
C ARG A 52 -22.79 8.87 -20.50
N SER A 53 -21.93 9.86 -20.81
CA SER A 53 -22.16 11.31 -20.66
C SER A 53 -21.83 11.86 -19.27
N THR A 54 -21.09 12.96 -19.06
CA THR A 54 -20.64 14.04 -19.95
C THR A 54 -19.56 14.86 -19.22
N ALA A 55 -18.67 15.46 -20.01
CA ALA A 55 -17.84 16.64 -19.73
C ALA A 55 -16.45 16.46 -19.09
N ALA A 56 -15.47 16.91 -19.89
CA ALA A 56 -14.17 17.49 -19.54
C ALA A 56 -13.04 16.54 -19.07
N ASP A 57 -12.26 16.08 -20.05
CA ASP A 57 -10.83 16.40 -20.16
C ASP A 57 -10.02 16.40 -18.86
N THR A 58 -9.65 15.22 -18.38
CA THR A 58 -8.32 14.96 -17.80
C THR A 58 -8.03 13.50 -18.07
N GLU A 59 -7.18 13.23 -19.06
CA GLU A 59 -6.65 11.89 -19.33
C GLU A 59 -5.79 11.45 -18.13
N GLY A 60 -6.43 10.92 -17.10
CA GLY A 60 -5.74 10.28 -15.98
C GLY A 60 -5.15 8.98 -16.48
N GLN A 61 -3.82 8.94 -16.66
CA GLN A 61 -3.13 7.67 -16.92
C GLN A 61 -3.41 6.70 -15.76
N PRO A 62 -3.65 5.40 -16.05
CA PRO A 62 -3.72 4.39 -15.01
C PRO A 62 -2.47 4.46 -14.14
N GLN A 63 -2.62 4.67 -12.84
CA GLN A 63 -1.48 4.61 -11.93
C GLN A 63 -0.97 3.18 -11.92
N SER A 64 0.34 3.03 -12.10
CA SER A 64 1.00 1.73 -11.98
C SER A 64 1.02 1.29 -10.51
N TYR A 65 1.08 -0.02 -10.31
CA TYR A 65 1.26 -0.62 -8.98
C TYR A 65 2.45 0.00 -8.22
N GLU A 66 3.56 0.28 -8.92
CA GLU A 66 4.76 0.86 -8.32
C GLU A 66 4.56 2.30 -7.85
N GLU A 67 3.77 3.10 -8.58
CA GLU A 67 3.41 4.45 -8.18
C GLU A 67 2.51 4.45 -6.94
N VAL A 68 1.51 3.58 -6.89
CA VAL A 68 0.64 3.43 -5.70
C VAL A 68 1.44 2.96 -4.49
N LEU A 69 2.33 1.98 -4.69
CA LEU A 69 3.18 1.49 -3.62
C LEU A 69 4.10 2.61 -3.10
N THR A 70 4.73 3.36 -4.00
CA THR A 70 5.58 4.50 -3.68
C THR A 70 4.82 5.58 -2.91
N ALA A 71 3.60 5.90 -3.35
CA ALA A 71 2.72 6.87 -2.69
C ALA A 71 2.41 6.45 -1.25
N LEU A 72 2.00 5.20 -1.02
CA LEU A 72 1.70 4.68 0.32
C LEU A 72 2.94 4.62 1.22
N THR A 73 4.12 4.32 0.68
CA THR A 73 5.37 4.29 1.48
C THR A 73 5.83 5.67 1.96
N GLN A 74 5.24 6.77 1.48
CA GLN A 74 5.52 8.10 2.02
C GLN A 74 4.92 8.29 3.43
N LEU A 75 3.89 7.51 3.78
CA LEU A 75 3.26 7.57 5.09
C LEU A 75 4.18 6.99 6.16
N THR A 76 4.31 7.70 7.28
CA THR A 76 5.21 7.30 8.36
C THR A 76 4.82 5.93 8.94
N GLY A 77 5.75 4.99 8.92
CA GLY A 77 5.56 3.63 9.45
C GLY A 77 4.93 2.66 8.46
N VAL A 78 4.70 3.09 7.22
CA VAL A 78 4.24 2.25 6.12
C VAL A 78 5.43 1.88 5.23
N GLY A 79 5.86 0.61 5.31
CA GLY A 79 6.89 0.06 4.44
C GLY A 79 6.31 -0.76 3.28
N ARG A 80 7.17 -1.24 2.37
CA ARG A 80 6.78 -1.98 1.14
C ARG A 80 5.79 -3.12 1.39
N LYS A 81 6.01 -3.94 2.43
CA LYS A 81 5.07 -5.00 2.84
C LYS A 81 3.69 -4.46 3.20
N VAL A 82 3.63 -3.39 4.01
CA VAL A 82 2.36 -2.82 4.47
C VAL A 82 1.64 -2.15 3.30
N SER A 83 2.35 -1.39 2.46
CA SER A 83 1.80 -0.82 1.23
C SER A 83 1.23 -1.91 0.32
N ALA A 84 1.98 -2.99 0.08
CA ALA A 84 1.52 -4.11 -0.73
C ALA A 84 0.28 -4.79 -0.13
N CYS A 85 0.17 -4.92 1.20
CA CYS A 85 -1.06 -5.40 1.84
C CYS A 85 -2.24 -4.48 1.56
N VAL A 86 -2.06 -3.16 1.64
CA VAL A 86 -3.12 -2.17 1.33
C VAL A 86 -3.51 -2.26 -0.15
N CYS A 87 -2.52 -2.35 -1.05
CA CYS A 87 -2.75 -2.56 -2.47
C CYS A 87 -3.63 -3.80 -2.72
N LEU A 88 -3.22 -4.95 -2.18
CA LEU A 88 -3.89 -6.24 -2.41
C LEU A 88 -5.29 -6.30 -1.78
N PHE A 89 -5.45 -5.84 -0.54
CA PHE A 89 -6.68 -6.05 0.24
C PHE A 89 -7.67 -4.88 0.16
N ALA A 90 -7.23 -3.69 -0.30
CA ALA A 90 -8.06 -2.49 -0.25
C ALA A 90 -8.02 -1.60 -1.50
N LEU A 91 -7.09 -1.81 -2.45
CA LEU A 91 -6.99 -0.98 -3.67
C LEU A 91 -7.14 -1.80 -4.96
N ASP A 92 -7.70 -3.01 -4.87
CA ASP A 92 -7.98 -3.89 -6.02
C ASP A 92 -6.74 -4.26 -6.87
N GLN A 93 -5.56 -4.26 -6.24
CA GLN A 93 -4.29 -4.61 -6.87
C GLN A 93 -4.00 -6.10 -6.77
N HIS A 94 -4.68 -6.90 -7.58
CA HIS A 94 -4.56 -8.37 -7.52
C HIS A 94 -3.16 -8.91 -7.88
N CYS A 95 -2.32 -8.11 -8.52
CA CYS A 95 -0.91 -8.47 -8.79
C CYS A 95 0.04 -8.17 -7.61
N ALA A 96 -0.42 -7.48 -6.56
CA ALA A 96 0.41 -7.14 -5.42
C ALA A 96 0.69 -8.36 -4.54
N ILE A 97 1.97 -8.63 -4.27
CA ILE A 97 2.42 -9.71 -3.38
C ILE A 97 3.07 -9.11 -2.13
N PRO A 98 2.40 -9.15 -0.96
CA PRO A 98 2.99 -8.65 0.28
C PRO A 98 4.07 -9.61 0.82
N VAL A 99 5.34 -9.34 0.53
CA VAL A 99 6.46 -10.18 1.00
C VAL A 99 6.77 -9.87 2.46
N ASP A 100 6.45 -10.81 3.36
CA ASP A 100 6.88 -10.83 4.75
C ASP A 100 7.82 -12.00 5.02
N THR A 101 8.14 -12.26 6.29
CA THR A 101 9.02 -13.36 6.67
C THR A 101 8.47 -14.73 6.26
N HIS A 102 7.15 -14.92 6.24
CA HIS A 102 6.53 -16.19 5.88
C HIS A 102 6.57 -16.39 4.37
N VAL A 103 6.20 -15.38 3.59
CA VAL A 103 6.29 -15.43 2.13
C VAL A 103 7.74 -15.66 1.69
N TRP A 104 8.69 -14.99 2.35
CA TRP A 104 10.11 -15.19 2.10
C TRP A 104 10.56 -16.63 2.40
N GLN A 105 10.17 -17.19 3.55
CA GLN A 105 10.48 -18.58 3.90
C GLN A 105 9.90 -19.57 2.88
N ILE A 106 8.67 -19.32 2.40
CA ILE A 106 8.03 -20.14 1.35
C ILE A 106 8.83 -20.04 0.04
N ALA A 107 9.23 -18.83 -0.36
CA ALA A 107 10.03 -18.60 -1.56
C ALA A 107 11.36 -19.36 -1.50
N VAL A 108 12.07 -19.27 -0.38
CA VAL A 108 13.34 -19.99 -0.15
C VAL A 108 13.14 -21.51 -0.18
N ALA A 109 12.11 -22.00 0.52
CA ALA A 109 11.89 -23.44 0.68
C ALA A 109 11.41 -24.14 -0.59
N HIS A 110 10.67 -23.45 -1.46
CA HIS A 110 9.94 -24.08 -2.56
C HIS A 110 10.27 -23.56 -3.96
N TYR A 111 10.89 -22.39 -4.08
CA TYR A 111 11.10 -21.74 -5.39
C TYR A 111 12.57 -21.44 -5.68
N ASP A 112 13.28 -20.80 -4.74
CA ASP A 112 14.68 -20.41 -4.94
C ASP A 112 15.49 -20.48 -3.63
N ALA A 113 16.19 -21.60 -3.45
CA ALA A 113 17.08 -21.81 -2.31
C ALA A 113 18.27 -20.82 -2.28
N THR A 114 18.61 -20.15 -3.39
CA THR A 114 19.68 -19.14 -3.40
C THR A 114 19.30 -17.87 -2.64
N LEU A 115 18.03 -17.71 -2.26
CA LEU A 115 17.55 -16.63 -1.41
C LEU A 115 17.88 -16.88 0.08
N GLU A 116 18.29 -18.08 0.46
CA GLU A 116 18.67 -18.41 1.84
C GLU A 116 19.80 -17.51 2.35
N GLY A 117 19.65 -17.00 3.57
CA GLY A 117 20.62 -16.08 4.20
C GLY A 117 20.67 -14.67 3.61
N LYS A 118 19.95 -14.38 2.51
CA LYS A 118 19.81 -13.02 1.99
C LYS A 118 18.82 -12.22 2.82
N THR A 119 19.11 -10.92 2.96
CA THR A 119 18.17 -9.97 3.57
C THR A 119 17.23 -9.42 2.50
N LEU A 120 15.94 -9.36 2.80
CA LEU A 120 14.95 -8.70 1.96
C LEU A 120 15.25 -7.20 1.93
N THR A 121 15.85 -6.75 0.83
CA THR A 121 16.15 -5.34 0.53
C THR A 121 15.33 -4.92 -0.69
N PRO A 122 15.11 -3.61 -0.92
CA PRO A 122 14.38 -3.14 -2.10
C PRO A 122 14.94 -3.70 -3.43
N ARG A 123 16.25 -3.90 -3.50
CA ARG A 123 16.91 -4.50 -4.68
C ARG A 123 16.57 -5.98 -4.87
N VAL A 124 16.52 -6.74 -3.79
CA VAL A 124 16.17 -8.17 -3.83
C VAL A 124 14.69 -8.33 -4.14
N ASP A 125 13.85 -7.51 -3.53
CA ASP A 125 12.39 -7.50 -3.68
C ASP A 125 11.93 -7.02 -5.07
N ALA A 126 12.78 -6.31 -5.82
CA ALA A 126 12.54 -5.95 -7.22
C ALA A 126 13.07 -7.00 -8.22
N ALA A 127 13.87 -7.95 -7.76
CA ALA A 127 14.49 -8.99 -8.59
C ALA A 127 13.76 -10.35 -8.51
N VAL A 128 12.81 -10.47 -7.58
CA VAL A 128 11.90 -11.60 -7.40
C VAL A 128 10.56 -11.25 -8.04
#